data_AF-A0A948EX31-F1
#
_entry.id   AF-A0A948EX31-F1
#
_cell.length_a   1.000
_cell.length_b   1.000
_cell.length_c   1.000
_cell.angle_alpha   90.00
_cell.angle_beta   90.00
_cell.angle_gamma   90.00
#
_symmetry.space_group_name_H-M   'P 1'
#
loop_
_entity.id
_entity.type
_entity.pdbx_description
1 polymer ?
#
loop_
_entity_poly.entity_id
_entity_poly.type
_entity_poly.pdbx_seq_one_letter_code
_entity_poly.pdbx_strand_id
1 'polypeptide(L)'
;MSSKRREEDDLTPKPKKAPGFEEAIAEVEAILARLEAGEVAIDDLSAEVKRAVTLVDACRAKLRRTELEVQEFVSSLERGDEEAVDRDGD
;
A
#
# COMPACT_ATOMS: atom_id res chain seq x y z
N MET A 1 29.90 -21.90 -21.60
CA MET A 1 30.67 -21.57 -20.38
C MET A 1 29.96 -20.43 -19.67
N SER A 2 29.84 -20.56 -18.35
CA SER A 2 29.34 -19.64 -17.32
C SER A 2 28.76 -18.29 -17.77
N SER A 3 27.56 -17.92 -17.34
CA SER A 3 27.42 -17.52 -15.94
C SER A 3 25.99 -17.66 -15.43
N LYS A 4 25.80 -18.67 -14.58
CA LYS A 4 24.73 -18.79 -13.60
C LYS A 4 24.91 -17.66 -12.57
N ARG A 5 24.11 -16.60 -12.61
CA ARG A 5 24.03 -15.68 -11.46
C ARG A 5 22.81 -16.08 -10.64
N ARG A 6 23.11 -16.79 -9.55
CA ARG A 6 22.19 -17.08 -8.44
C ARG A 6 21.92 -15.75 -7.75
N GLU A 7 20.71 -15.23 -7.88
CA GLU A 7 20.16 -14.27 -6.92
C GLU A 7 19.49 -15.08 -5.81
N GLU A 8 20.34 -15.71 -5.00
CA GLU A 8 20.02 -16.24 -3.68
C GLU A 8 20.36 -15.14 -2.68
N ASP A 9 19.54 -14.10 -2.56
CA ASP A 9 19.71 -13.09 -1.49
C ASP A 9 18.38 -12.39 -1.21
N ASP A 10 17.54 -12.98 -0.36
CA ASP A 10 16.73 -12.23 0.65
C ASP A 10 16.05 -13.19 1.64
N LEU A 11 16.81 -14.12 2.23
CA LEU A 11 16.34 -15.00 3.32
C LEU A 11 16.56 -14.34 4.69
N THR A 12 16.16 -13.08 4.86
CA THR A 12 16.17 -12.44 6.18
C THR A 12 14.78 -11.96 6.60
N PRO A 13 14.18 -12.52 7.68
CA PRO A 13 12.91 -12.03 8.19
C PRO A 13 13.16 -10.72 8.94
N LYS A 14 12.94 -9.59 8.26
CA LYS A 14 13.03 -8.25 8.86
C LYS A 14 11.89 -8.04 9.87
N PRO A 15 12.16 -7.34 10.99
CA PRO A 15 11.25 -7.23 12.12
C PRO A 15 9.96 -6.49 11.75
N LYS A 16 8.84 -6.99 12.30
CA LYS A 16 7.43 -6.63 12.03
C LYS A 16 7.14 -5.11 12.20
N LYS A 17 7.47 -4.33 11.18
CA LYS A 17 6.74 -3.09 10.86
C LYS A 17 5.68 -3.46 9.82
N ALA A 18 4.54 -2.78 9.84
CA ALA A 18 3.53 -2.98 8.80
C ALA A 18 4.19 -2.76 7.43
N PRO A 19 3.98 -3.67 6.45
CA PRO A 19 4.61 -3.56 5.15
C PRO A 19 4.23 -2.24 4.46
N GLY A 20 5.14 -1.72 3.63
CA GLY A 20 4.84 -0.66 2.68
C GLY A 20 3.67 -1.04 1.76
N PHE A 21 3.14 -0.07 1.01
CA PHE A 21 1.99 -0.35 0.13
C PHE A 21 2.33 -1.41 -0.91
N GLU A 22 3.49 -1.29 -1.56
CA GLU A 22 3.99 -2.25 -2.54
C GLU A 22 4.24 -3.63 -1.92
N GLU A 23 4.88 -3.69 -0.75
CA GLU A 23 5.13 -4.94 -0.04
C GLU A 23 3.83 -5.64 0.38
N ALA A 24 2.82 -4.87 0.82
CA ALA A 24 1.52 -5.42 1.20
C ALA A 24 0.78 -5.99 -0.02
N ILE A 25 0.86 -5.33 -1.18
CA ILE A 25 0.28 -5.83 -2.43
C ILE A 25 1.01 -7.08 -2.91
N ALA A 26 2.34 -7.09 -2.90
CA ALA A 26 3.13 -8.26 -3.28
C ALA A 26 2.81 -9.48 -2.39
N GLU A 27 2.60 -9.26 -1.09
CA GLU A 27 2.19 -10.33 -0.19
C GLU A 27 0.77 -10.85 -0.50
N VAL A 28 -0.18 -9.95 -0.82
CA VAL A 28 -1.53 -10.36 -1.26
C VAL A 28 -1.48 -11.19 -2.55
N GLU A 29 -0.67 -10.79 -3.54
CA GLU A 29 -0.48 -11.54 -4.78
C GLU A 29 0.13 -12.93 -4.51
N ALA A 30 1.12 -13.01 -3.62
CA ALA A 30 1.71 -14.29 -3.22
C ALA A 30 0.71 -15.21 -2.49
N ILE A 31 -0.18 -14.65 -1.68
CA ILE A 31 -1.28 -15.41 -1.06
C ILE A 31 -2.22 -15.93 -2.16
N LEU A 32 -2.68 -15.08 -3.07
CA LEU A 32 -3.57 -15.47 -4.16
C LEU A 32 -2.97 -16.59 -5.02
N ALA A 33 -1.70 -16.47 -5.40
CA ALA A 33 -1.00 -17.49 -6.18
C ALA A 33 -0.99 -18.86 -5.48
N ARG A 34 -0.75 -18.90 -4.16
CA ARG A 34 -0.79 -20.15 -3.37
C ARG A 34 -2.20 -20.74 -3.28
N LEU A 35 -3.21 -19.88 -3.14
CA LEU A 35 -4.61 -20.29 -3.12
C LEU A 35 -5.06 -20.88 -4.46
N GLU A 36 -4.70 -20.24 -5.57
CA GLU A 36 -5.01 -20.70 -6.93
C GLU A 36 -4.28 -21.99 -7.29
N ALA A 37 -3.05 -22.17 -6.80
CA ALA A 37 -2.29 -23.40 -6.97
C ALA A 37 -2.88 -24.59 -6.19
N GLY A 38 -3.79 -24.35 -5.24
CA GLY A 38 -4.36 -25.39 -4.39
C GLY A 38 -3.35 -26.01 -3.42
N GLU A 39 -2.23 -25.32 -3.17
CA GLU A 39 -1.15 -25.79 -2.28
C GLU A 39 -1.45 -25.53 -0.79
N VAL A 40 -2.58 -24.89 -0.49
CA VAL A 40 -2.99 -24.52 0.87
C VAL A 40 -3.97 -25.54 1.42
N ALA A 41 -3.64 -26.11 2.58
CA ALA A 41 -4.54 -27.01 3.30
C ALA A 41 -5.82 -26.26 3.70
N ILE A 42 -6.96 -26.95 3.71
CA ILE A 42 -8.26 -26.31 4.00
C ILE A 42 -8.33 -25.68 5.39
N ASP A 43 -7.59 -26.23 6.36
CA ASP A 43 -7.48 -25.68 7.72
C ASP A 43 -6.70 -24.34 7.73
N ASP A 44 -5.71 -24.20 6.85
CA ASP A 44 -4.86 -23.00 6.72
C ASP A 44 -5.49 -21.94 5.80
N LEU A 45 -6.44 -22.33 4.95
CA LEU A 45 -7.15 -21.45 4.03
C LEU A 45 -7.76 -20.23 4.74
N SER A 46 -8.35 -20.44 5.91
CA SER A 46 -8.96 -19.33 6.66
C SER A 46 -7.91 -18.33 7.17
N ALA A 47 -6.71 -18.80 7.50
CA ALA A 47 -5.62 -17.95 7.98
C ALA A 47 -5.04 -17.10 6.85
N GLU A 48 -4.82 -17.73 5.69
CA GLU A 48 -4.32 -17.06 4.48
C GLU A 48 -5.29 -15.97 4.00
N VAL A 49 -6.59 -16.29 3.93
CA VAL A 49 -7.61 -15.30 3.55
C VAL A 49 -7.68 -14.15 4.56
N LYS A 50 -7.65 -14.44 5.88
CA LYS A 50 -7.63 -13.39 6.92
C LYS A 50 -6.41 -12.48 6.77
N ARG A 51 -5.25 -13.04 6.43
CA ARG A 51 -4.02 -12.26 6.21
C ARG A 51 -4.19 -11.33 5.01
N ALA A 52 -4.69 -11.84 3.89
CA ALA A 52 -4.94 -11.03 2.70
C ALA A 52 -5.92 -9.87 2.99
N VAL A 53 -7.02 -10.14 3.69
CA VAL A 53 -7.99 -9.11 4.09
C VAL A 53 -7.34 -8.02 4.95
N THR A 54 -6.52 -8.42 5.92
CA THR A 54 -5.80 -7.47 6.79
C THR A 54 -4.87 -6.55 5.98
N LEU A 55 -4.14 -7.11 5.01
CA LEU A 55 -3.25 -6.34 4.13
C LEU A 55 -4.03 -5.37 3.24
N VAL A 56 -5.12 -5.82 2.63
CA VAL A 56 -5.99 -4.98 1.80
C VAL A 56 -6.57 -3.82 2.59
N ASP A 57 -7.02 -4.05 3.82
CA ASP A 57 -7.57 -2.99 4.67
C ASP A 57 -6.50 -1.98 5.09
N ALA A 58 -5.26 -2.43 5.35
CA ALA A 58 -4.14 -1.54 5.59
C ALA A 58 -3.83 -0.66 4.36
N CYS A 59 -3.84 -1.25 3.15
CA CYS A 59 -3.66 -0.51 1.91
C CYS A 59 -4.75 0.56 1.72
N ARG A 60 -6.02 0.19 1.93
CA ARG A 60 -7.16 1.12 1.85
C ARG A 60 -7.05 2.27 2.85
N ALA A 61 -6.64 1.97 4.07
CA ALA A 61 -6.42 3.00 5.09
C ALA A 61 -5.34 4.00 4.67
N LYS A 62 -4.24 3.50 4.07
CA LYS A 62 -3.15 4.36 3.58
C LYS A 62 -3.57 5.23 2.39
N LEU A 63 -4.36 4.68 1.46
CA LEU A 63 -4.93 5.44 0.34
C LEU A 63 -5.84 6.56 0.85
N ARG A 64 -6.77 6.27 1.76
CA ARG A 64 -7.65 7.29 2.37
C ARG A 64 -6.86 8.40 3.06
N ARG A 65 -5.82 8.05 3.82
CA ARG A 65 -4.97 9.04 4.48
C ARG A 65 -4.27 9.94 3.46
N THR A 66 -3.76 9.35 2.38
CA THR A 66 -3.10 10.10 1.29
C THR A 66 -4.09 11.02 0.58
N GLU A 67 -5.31 10.55 0.32
CA GLU A 67 -6.37 11.34 -0.30
C GLU A 67 -6.74 12.58 0.55
N LEU A 68 -6.86 12.40 1.88
CA LEU A 68 -7.12 13.51 2.80
C LEU A 68 -5.97 14.53 2.83
N GLU A 69 -4.72 14.06 2.85
CA GLU A 69 -3.54 14.94 2.79
C GLU A 69 -3.53 15.75 1.49
N VAL A 70 -3.79 15.11 0.35
CA VAL A 70 -3.89 15.79 -0.95
C VAL A 70 -5.01 16.82 -0.96
N GLN A 71 -6.19 16.47 -0.42
CA GLN A 71 -7.30 17.41 -0.31
C GLN A 71 -6.93 18.64 0.53
N GLU A 72 -6.27 18.44 1.67
CA GLU A 72 -5.80 19.53 2.53
C GLU A 72 -4.81 20.45 1.79
N PHE A 73 -3.84 19.86 1.07
CA PHE A 73 -2.89 20.63 0.27
C PHE A 73 -3.58 21.45 -0.80
N VAL A 74 -4.52 20.85 -1.56
CA VAL A 74 -5.29 21.57 -2.60
C VAL A 74 -6.09 22.71 -1.99
N SER A 75 -6.84 22.49 -0.92
CA SER A 75 -7.60 23.54 -0.24
C SER A 75 -6.72 24.62 0.40
N SER A 76 -5.47 24.31 0.73
CA SER A 76 -4.50 25.33 1.17
C SER A 76 -4.02 26.19 0.01
N LEU A 77 -3.92 25.66 -1.21
CA LEU A 77 -3.55 26.43 -2.38
C LEU A 77 -4.70 27.35 -2.81
N GLU A 78 -5.93 26.84 -2.84
CA GLU A 78 -7.11 27.62 -3.25
C GLU A 78 -7.38 28.82 -2.32
N ARG A 79 -7.15 28.67 -1.00
CA ARG A 79 -7.29 29.79 -0.04
C ARG A 79 -6.16 30.83 -0.12
N GLY A 80 -5.03 30.48 -0.74
CA GLY A 80 -3.90 31.39 -0.92
C GLY A 80 -4.11 32.44 -2.01
N ASP A 81 -5.17 32.30 -2.82
CA ASP A 81 -5.46 33.15 -3.98
C ASP A 81 -6.54 34.23 -3.72
N GLU A 82 -7.08 34.34 -2.49
CA GLU A 82 -8.22 35.24 -2.16
C GLU A 82 -7.83 36.56 -1.46
N GLU A 83 -6.56 36.78 -1.08
CA GLU A 83 -6.10 38.04 -0.47
C GLU A 83 -5.51 39.02 -1.51
N ALA A 84 -6.34 39.53 -2.42
CA ALA A 84 -6.07 40.75 -3.18
C ALA A 84 -7.34 41.33 -3.85
N VAL A 85 -8.38 41.64 -3.07
CA VAL A 85 -9.48 42.50 -3.56
C VAL A 85 -9.73 43.65 -2.58
N ASP A 86 -8.70 44.48 -2.41
CA ASP A 86 -8.91 45.90 -2.12
C ASP A 86 -8.68 46.65 -3.44
N ARG A 87 -9.79 47.09 -4.06
CA ARG A 87 -9.77 48.31 -4.88
C ARG A 87 -11.03 49.09 -4.59
N ASP A 88 -10.87 50.08 -3.71
CA ASP A 88 -11.66 51.30 -3.67
C ASP A 88 -12.06 51.74 -5.09
N GLY A 89 -13.34 52.07 -5.25
CA GLY A 89 -13.89 52.63 -6.48
C GLY A 89 -15.17 53.39 -6.19
N ASP A 90 -14.97 54.67 -5.85
CA ASP A 90 -15.87 55.85 -5.89
C ASP A 90 -17.33 55.65 -6.36
#